data_AF-A0A2M3Z0M8-F1
#
_entry.id   AF-A0A2M3Z0M8-F1
#
_cell.length_a   1.000
_cell.length_b   1.000
_cell.length_c   1.000
_cell.angle_alpha   90.00
_cell.angle_beta   90.00
_cell.angle_gamma   90.00
#
_symmetry.space_group_name_H-M   'P 1'
#
loop_
_entity.id
_entity.type
_entity.pdbx_description
1 polymer ?
#
loop_
_entity_poly.entity_id
_entity_poly.type
_entity_poly.pdbx_seq_one_letter_code
_entity_poly.pdbx_strand_id
1 'polypeptide(L)'
;NQHHHQNATMGASALPIIIFSAIFGVVGIVLPIVAPKGPNRGIVQCVLILTAATCWLFWLCCYMAQMNPLIGPKLHQNTILIMAREWGNPLPDMDSYHPEH
;
A
#
# COMPACT_ATOMS: atom_id res chain seq x y z
N ASN A 1 12.78 -12.20 30.34
CA ASN A 1 12.29 -12.87 29.11
C ASN A 1 11.28 -12.00 28.37
N GLN A 2 11.72 -10.89 27.76
CA GLN A 2 10.85 -10.00 26.94
C GLN A 2 11.15 -10.14 25.43
N HIS A 3 11.45 -11.36 24.99
CA HIS A 3 11.92 -11.68 23.64
C HIS A 3 10.80 -11.98 22.63
N HIS A 4 9.63 -11.34 22.71
CA HIS A 4 8.56 -11.58 21.73
C HIS A 4 7.98 -10.27 21.17
N HIS A 5 8.59 -9.86 20.04
CA HIS A 5 7.97 -9.16 18.91
C HIS A 5 7.53 -7.69 19.08
N GLN A 6 8.46 -6.79 19.39
CA GLN A 6 8.35 -5.37 19.00
C GLN A 6 8.84 -5.13 17.55
N ASN A 7 8.38 -5.94 16.59
CA ASN A 7 8.63 -5.71 15.15
C ASN A 7 7.43 -5.05 14.47
N ALA A 8 6.66 -4.24 15.19
CA ALA A 8 5.62 -3.41 14.59
C ALA A 8 6.23 -2.06 14.19
N THR A 9 6.97 -2.05 13.07
CA THR A 9 7.45 -0.82 12.45
C THR A 9 6.24 -0.05 11.90
N MET A 10 5.73 0.86 12.71
CA MET A 10 4.59 1.74 12.45
C MET A 10 4.76 2.52 11.14
N GLY A 11 3.76 2.45 10.25
CA GLY A 11 3.41 3.43 9.20
C GLY A 11 4.41 3.69 8.06
N ALA A 12 5.68 3.94 8.39
CA ALA A 12 6.77 4.23 7.48
C ALA A 12 7.75 3.05 7.39
N SER A 13 7.23 1.89 6.99
CA SER A 13 8.11 0.75 6.78
C SER A 13 8.85 0.93 5.45
N ALA A 14 10.18 0.91 5.48
CA ALA A 14 10.98 0.83 4.24
C ALA A 14 10.70 -0.48 3.47
N LEU A 15 10.10 -1.47 4.15
CA LEU A 15 9.78 -2.79 3.64
C LEU A 15 8.93 -2.76 2.34
N PRO A 16 7.74 -2.13 2.27
CA PRO A 16 6.96 -2.00 1.04
C PRO A 16 7.74 -1.32 -0.08
N ILE A 17 8.50 -0.26 0.21
CA ILE A 17 9.30 0.44 -0.81
C ILE A 17 10.33 -0.51 -1.43
N ILE A 18 11.05 -1.29 -0.60
CA ILE A 18 12.05 -2.25 -1.07
C ILE A 18 11.39 -3.35 -1.92
N ILE A 19 10.29 -3.93 -1.43
CA ILE A 19 9.60 -5.04 -2.11
C ILE A 19 9.06 -4.60 -3.48
N PHE A 20 8.30 -3.50 -3.52
CA PHE A 20 7.72 -3.03 -4.78
C PHE A 20 8.78 -2.55 -5.77
N SER A 21 9.86 -1.92 -5.28
CA SER A 21 10.99 -1.53 -6.15
C SER A 21 11.72 -2.75 -6.71
N ALA A 22 11.89 -3.82 -5.93
CA ALA A 22 12.46 -5.07 -6.43
C ALA A 22 11.58 -5.73 -7.49
N ILE A 23 10.27 -5.83 -7.25
CA ILE A 23 9.31 -6.43 -8.20
C ILE A 23 9.34 -5.66 -9.53
N PHE A 24 9.14 -4.34 -9.49
CA PHE A 24 9.13 -3.55 -10.72
C PHE A 24 10.51 -3.40 -11.35
N GLY A 25 11.59 -3.44 -10.57
CA GLY A 25 12.96 -3.52 -11.08
C GLY A 25 13.19 -4.80 -11.87
N VAL A 26 12.72 -5.95 -11.39
CA VAL A 26 12.77 -7.22 -12.14
C VAL A 26 11.94 -7.11 -13.43
N VAL A 27 10.75 -6.51 -13.37
CA VAL A 27 9.89 -6.32 -14.56
C VAL A 27 10.51 -5.36 -15.58
N GLY A 28 11.15 -4.28 -15.14
CA GLY A 28 11.75 -3.27 -16.01
C GLY A 28 13.14 -3.64 -16.53
N ILE A 29 13.86 -4.58 -15.89
CA ILE A 29 15.24 -4.92 -16.26
C ILE A 29 15.35 -6.36 -16.75
N VAL A 30 14.89 -7.34 -15.96
CA VAL A 30 15.10 -8.76 -16.26
C VAL A 30 14.23 -9.20 -17.44
N LEU A 31 12.94 -8.85 -17.42
CA LEU A 31 11.96 -9.22 -18.45
C LEU A 31 12.33 -8.72 -19.87
N PRO A 32 12.78 -7.47 -20.07
CA PRO A 32 13.28 -6.99 -21.37
C PRO A 32 14.52 -7.73 -21.89
N ILE A 33 15.39 -8.24 -21.01
CA ILE A 33 16.58 -9.00 -21.40
C ILE A 33 16.19 -10.39 -21.92
N VAL A 34 15.27 -11.07 -21.22
CA VAL A 34 14.78 -12.40 -21.60
C VAL A 34 13.71 -12.39 -22.70
N ALA A 35 13.24 -11.21 -23.10
CA ALA A 35 12.21 -11.07 -24.13
C ALA A 35 12.60 -11.80 -25.43
N PRO A 36 11.68 -12.61 -26.00
CA PRO A 36 11.98 -13.47 -27.15
C PRO A 36 12.38 -12.65 -28.37
N LYS A 37 13.30 -13.22 -29.15
CA LYS A 37 13.82 -12.59 -30.36
C LYS A 37 12.77 -12.71 -31.47
N GLY A 38 12.16 -11.58 -31.83
CA GLY A 38 11.20 -11.47 -32.92
C GLY A 38 11.27 -10.10 -33.59
N PRO A 39 10.53 -9.88 -34.70
CA PRO A 39 10.54 -8.62 -35.45
C PRO A 39 10.22 -7.39 -34.58
N ASN A 40 9.38 -7.58 -33.57
CA ASN A 40 8.87 -6.51 -32.69
C ASN A 40 9.61 -6.44 -31.34
N ARG A 41 10.80 -7.03 -31.20
CA ARG A 41 11.54 -7.12 -29.92
C ARG A 41 11.74 -5.76 -29.26
N GLY A 42 12.10 -4.73 -30.05
CA GLY A 42 12.30 -3.38 -29.54
C GLY A 42 11.04 -2.79 -28.91
N ILE A 43 9.88 -2.97 -29.56
CA ILE A 43 8.60 -2.50 -29.03
C ILE A 43 8.26 -3.23 -27.73
N VAL A 44 8.42 -4.55 -27.69
CA VAL A 44 8.16 -5.35 -26.48
C VAL A 44 9.05 -4.87 -25.32
N GLN A 45 10.34 -4.63 -25.56
CA GLN A 45 11.26 -4.10 -24.55
C GLN A 45 10.82 -2.72 -24.07
N CYS A 46 10.49 -1.81 -24.97
CA CYS A 46 10.04 -0.46 -24.63
C CYS A 46 8.74 -0.48 -23.81
N VAL A 47 7.76 -1.31 -24.18
CA VAL A 47 6.50 -1.43 -23.44
C VAL A 47 6.74 -1.98 -22.04
N LEU A 48 7.56 -3.02 -21.89
CA LEU A 48 7.88 -3.59 -20.58
C LEU A 48 8.59 -2.58 -19.66
N ILE A 49 9.56 -1.82 -20.17
CA ILE A 49 10.29 -0.80 -19.41
C ILE A 49 9.35 0.36 -19.02
N LEU A 50 8.56 0.88 -19.98
CA LEU A 50 7.63 1.98 -19.73
C LEU A 50 6.53 1.59 -18.76
N THR A 51 5.95 0.39 -18.89
CA THR A 51 4.95 -0.11 -17.94
C THR A 51 5.56 -0.27 -16.54
N ALA A 52 6.75 -0.86 -16.42
CA ALA A 52 7.42 -1.00 -15.13
C ALA A 52 7.67 0.36 -14.46
N ALA A 53 8.18 1.34 -15.22
CA ALA A 53 8.45 2.67 -14.71
C ALA A 53 7.17 3.43 -14.29
N THR A 54 6.16 3.45 -15.15
CA THR A 54 4.91 4.19 -14.89
C THR A 54 4.10 3.58 -13.75
N CYS A 55 3.98 2.25 -13.69
CA CYS A 55 3.30 1.58 -12.58
C CYS A 55 4.04 1.76 -11.25
N TRP A 56 5.38 1.68 -11.25
CA TRP A 56 6.18 1.92 -10.04
C TRP A 56 6.06 3.36 -9.54
N LEU A 57 6.16 4.34 -10.44
CA LEU A 57 6.00 5.76 -10.10
C LEU A 57 4.60 6.07 -9.56
N PHE A 58 3.56 5.56 -10.22
CA PHE A 58 2.18 5.74 -9.76
C PHE A 58 2.00 5.18 -8.34
N TRP A 59 2.44 3.95 -8.11
CA TRP A 59 2.38 3.32 -6.80
C TRP A 59 3.16 4.12 -5.73
N LEU A 60 4.40 4.51 -6.04
CA LEU A 60 5.25 5.24 -5.11
C LEU A 60 4.64 6.58 -4.73
N CYS A 61 4.09 7.32 -5.69
CA CYS A 61 3.40 8.58 -5.44
C CYS A 61 2.20 8.38 -4.50
N CYS A 62 1.34 7.39 -4.77
CA CYS A 62 0.20 7.09 -3.91
C CYS A 62 0.60 6.65 -2.50
N TYR A 63 1.71 5.91 -2.38
CA TYR A 63 2.25 5.48 -1.10
C TYR A 63 2.78 6.69 -0.31
N MET A 64 3.65 7.51 -0.92
CA MET A 64 4.24 8.68 -0.29
C MET A 64 3.20 9.72 0.13
N ALA A 65 2.13 9.88 -0.64
CA ALA A 65 1.02 10.78 -0.30
C ALA A 65 0.35 10.43 1.04
N GLN A 66 0.42 9.18 1.47
CA GLN A 66 -0.21 8.69 2.71
C GLN A 66 0.74 8.67 3.92
N MET A 67 2.03 8.93 3.73
CA MET A 67 3.05 8.77 4.79
C MET A 67 3.03 9.87 5.85
N ASN A 68 2.56 11.08 5.47
CA ASN A 68 2.38 12.19 6.40
C ASN A 68 1.03 12.88 6.10
N PRO A 69 -0.11 12.24 6.44
CA PRO A 69 -1.42 12.76 6.14
C PRO A 69 -1.72 13.97 7.03
N LEU A 70 -2.08 15.10 6.41
CA LEU A 70 -2.44 16.33 7.13
C LEU A 70 -3.91 16.33 7.59
N ILE A 71 -4.74 15.50 6.96
CA ILE A 71 -6.19 15.42 7.20
C ILE A 71 -6.57 13.95 7.33
N GLY A 72 -7.27 13.63 8.42
CA GLY A 72 -7.89 12.33 8.63
C GLY A 72 -9.31 12.25 8.04
N PRO A 73 -9.84 11.04 7.86
CA PRO A 73 -11.21 10.84 7.38
C PRO A 73 -12.24 11.39 8.40
N LYS A 74 -13.26 12.09 7.91
CA LYS A 74 -14.40 12.59 8.69
C LYS A 74 -15.57 11.63 8.51
N LEU A 75 -15.95 10.89 9.54
CA LEU A 75 -17.05 9.92 9.51
C LEU A 75 -18.18 10.30 10.46
N HIS A 76 -19.38 9.81 10.16
CA HIS A 76 -20.53 9.94 11.05
C HIS A 76 -20.38 9.01 12.26
N GLN A 77 -20.88 9.43 13.43
CA GLN A 77 -20.72 8.73 14.70
C GLN A 77 -21.15 7.25 14.63
N ASN A 78 -22.30 6.97 14.00
CA ASN A 78 -22.79 5.59 13.84
C ASN A 78 -21.78 4.69 13.12
N THR A 79 -21.12 5.22 12.08
CA THR A 79 -20.11 4.48 11.30
C THR A 79 -18.84 4.24 12.12
N ILE A 80 -18.41 5.23 12.90
CA ILE A 80 -17.23 5.10 13.79
C ILE A 80 -17.47 4.00 14.82
N LEU A 81 -18.65 3.95 15.42
CA LEU A 81 -18.99 2.94 16.42
C LEU A 81 -19.01 1.52 15.84
N ILE A 82 -19.60 1.35 14.65
CA ILE A 82 -19.59 0.06 13.95
C ILE A 82 -18.14 -0.36 13.66
N MET A 83 -17.30 0.56 13.17
CA MET A 83 -15.88 0.27 12.93
C MET A 83 -15.14 -0.12 14.21
N ALA A 84 -15.38 0.59 15.32
CA ALA A 84 -14.78 0.30 16.62
C ALA A 84 -15.15 -1.10 17.13
N ARG A 85 -16.41 -1.51 16.93
CA ARG A 85 -16.92 -2.85 17.27
C ARG A 85 -16.23 -3.93 16.43
N GLU A 86 -16.15 -3.75 15.11
CA GLU A 86 -15.60 -4.76 14.20
C GLU A 86 -14.07 -4.88 14.29
N TRP A 87 -13.36 -3.76 14.49
CA TRP A 87 -11.90 -3.76 14.67
C TRP A 87 -11.45 -4.03 16.11
N GLY A 88 -12.37 -4.22 17.06
CA GLY A 88 -12.04 -4.54 18.45
C GLY A 88 -11.32 -3.40 19.19
N ASN A 89 -11.55 -2.15 18.77
CA ASN A 89 -10.98 -0.97 19.42
C ASN A 89 -12.10 -0.13 20.06
N PRO A 90 -12.64 -0.58 21.22
CA PRO A 90 -13.80 0.01 21.86
C PRO A 90 -13.58 1.49 22.23
N LEU A 91 -14.57 2.33 21.94
CA LEU A 91 -14.56 3.75 22.33
C LEU A 91 -15.21 3.94 23.71
N PRO A 92 -14.78 4.93 24.52
CA PRO A 92 -15.30 5.14 25.88
C PRO A 92 -16.82 5.35 25.98
N ASP A 93 -17.46 5.75 24.89
CA ASP A 93 -18.87 6.11 24.76
C ASP A 93 -19.72 5.04 24.02
N MET A 94 -19.13 3.87 23.75
CA MET A 94 -19.82 2.82 23.01
C MET A 94 -21.00 2.19 23.76
N ASP A 95 -20.90 2.08 25.09
CA ASP A 95 -21.94 1.46 25.94
C ASP A 95 -23.16 2.37 26.10
N SER A 96 -23.00 3.67 25.85
CA SER A 96 -24.08 4.66 25.86
C SER A 96 -24.81 4.79 24.52
N TYR A 97 -24.31 4.17 23.45
CA TYR A 97 -24.96 4.25 22.16
C TYR A 97 -26.12 3.27 22.04
N HIS A 98 -27.34 3.82 22.06
CA HIS A 98 -28.52 3.12 21.59
C HIS A 98 -28.88 3.64 20.19
N PRO A 99 -28.90 2.78 19.15
CA PRO A 99 -29.39 3.20 17.84
C PRO A 99 -30.88 3.52 17.95
N GLU A 100 -31.25 4.77 17.72
CA GLU A 100 -32.64 5.16 17.52
C GLU A 100 -33.11 4.54 16.20
N HIS A 101 -34.18 3.75 16.30
CA HIS A 101 -34.75 2.95 15.22
C HIS A 101 -35.63 3.80 14.31
#